data_AF-A0A927G560-F1
#
_entry.id   AF-A0A927G560-F1
#
_cell.length_a   1.000
_cell.length_b   1.000
_cell.length_c   1.000
_cell.angle_alpha   90.00
_cell.angle_beta   90.00
_cell.angle_gamma   90.00
#
_symmetry.space_group_name_H-M   'P 1'
#
loop_
_entity.id
_entity.type
_entity.pdbx_description
1 polymer ?
#
loop_
_entity_poly.entity_id
_entity_poly.type
_entity_poly.pdbx_seq_one_letter_code
_entity_poly.pdbx_strand_id
1 'polypeptide(L)' 'MNEAIEEKYYGLSRGIFEKGKNQGNGVYNQDLSSNSIIIEIGGVDNTMEELERTTEALAEVISEYYWAAEKVMAQ' A
#
# COMPACT_ATOMS: atom_id res chain seq x y z
N MET A 1 7.96 0.84 -1.17
CA MET A 1 6.60 1.20 -1.62
C MET A 1 6.15 2.53 -1.04
N ASN A 2 6.00 2.70 0.29
CA ASN A 2 5.59 3.98 0.88
C ASN A 2 6.48 5.16 0.46
N GLU A 3 7.79 5.00 0.55
CA GLU A 3 8.76 6.03 0.13
C GLU A 3 8.64 6.40 -1.35
N ALA A 4 8.40 5.40 -2.22
CA ALA A 4 8.21 5.63 -3.66
C ALA A 4 6.91 6.36 -3.98
N ILE A 5 5.83 6.08 -3.23
CA ILE A 5 4.58 6.85 -3.33
C ILE A 5 4.83 8.28 -2.88
N GLU A 6 5.51 8.50 -1.76
CA GLU A 6 5.78 9.84 -1.23
C GLU A 6 6.67 10.68 -2.17
N GLU A 7 7.67 10.05 -2.81
CA GLU A 7 8.55 10.70 -3.78
C GLU A 7 7.80 11.16 -5.04
N LYS A 8 6.92 10.31 -5.58
CA LYS A 8 6.20 10.58 -6.83
C LYS A 8 4.91 11.38 -6.63
N TYR A 9 4.22 11.11 -5.53
CA TYR A 9 2.88 11.58 -5.21
C TYR A 9 2.86 12.09 -3.76
N TYR A 10 3.60 13.17 -3.51
CA TYR A 10 3.76 13.78 -2.18
C TYR A 10 2.42 13.99 -1.46
N GLY A 11 2.33 13.49 -0.23
CA GLY A 11 1.14 13.60 0.62
C GLY A 11 -0.01 12.66 0.26
N LEU A 12 0.12 11.80 -0.75
CA LEU A 12 -0.91 10.81 -1.10
C LEU A 12 -0.97 9.67 -0.06
N SER A 13 0.19 9.25 0.45
CA SER A 13 0.25 8.21 1.48
C SER A 13 0.04 8.79 2.88
N ARG A 14 -0.65 8.03 3.74
CA ARG A 14 -0.75 8.32 5.18
C ARG A 14 0.29 7.59 6.02
N GLY A 15 1.21 6.87 5.37
CA GLY A 15 2.26 6.10 6.02
C GLY A 15 1.87 4.65 6.31
N ILE A 16 2.75 3.95 7.04
CA ILE A 16 2.61 2.54 7.40
C ILE A 16 2.04 2.47 8.82
N PHE A 17 0.96 1.71 8.98
CA PHE A 17 0.32 1.48 10.27
C PHE A 17 0.50 0.03 10.71
N GLU A 18 1.17 -0.17 11.83
CA GLU A 18 1.27 -1.49 12.46
C GLU A 18 0.13 -1.69 13.46
N LYS A 19 -0.69 -2.72 13.23
CA LYS A 19 -1.73 -3.16 14.17
C LYS A 19 -1.20 -4.35 14.96
N GLY A 20 -0.96 -4.12 16.25
CA GLY A 20 -0.60 -5.18 17.19
C GLY A 20 -1.82 -5.89 17.78
N LYS A 21 -1.59 -6.99 18.50
CA LYS A 21 -2.65 -7.79 19.18
C LYS A 21 -3.53 -7.00 20.15
N ASN A 22 -3.03 -5.86 20.64
CA ASN A 22 -3.74 -4.98 21.57
C ASN A 22 -4.63 -3.94 20.87
N GLN A 23 -4.70 -3.96 19.54
CA GLN A 23 -5.55 -3.07 18.75
C GLN A 23 -6.70 -3.87 18.11
N GLY A 24 -7.88 -3.25 17.98
CA GLY A 24 -9.06 -3.85 17.33
C GLY A 24 -9.45 -5.22 17.89
N ASN A 25 -9.61 -6.21 17.01
CA ASN A 25 -9.97 -7.59 17.36
C ASN A 25 -8.74 -8.48 17.65
N GLY A 26 -7.52 -7.94 17.60
CA GLY A 26 -6.28 -8.63 17.96
C GLY A 26 -5.85 -9.80 17.06
N VAL A 27 -6.60 -10.09 16.00
CA VAL A 27 -6.30 -11.09 14.95
C VAL A 27 -6.48 -10.44 13.58
N TYR A 28 -5.48 -10.58 12.72
CA TYR A 28 -5.41 -9.95 11.41
C TYR A 28 -4.91 -10.94 10.34
N ASN A 29 -5.01 -10.54 9.07
CA ASN A 29 -4.53 -11.37 7.94
C ASN A 29 -3.01 -11.65 8.02
N GLN A 30 -2.26 -10.81 8.72
CA GLN A 30 -0.85 -11.00 9.01
C GLN A 30 -0.58 -12.15 9.99
N ASP A 31 -1.54 -12.52 10.84
CA ASP A 31 -1.44 -13.70 11.70
C ASP A 31 -1.61 -15.02 10.92
N LEU A 32 -2.30 -14.96 9.77
CA LEU A 32 -2.48 -16.11 8.86
C LEU A 32 -1.27 -16.32 7.94
N SER A 33 -0.62 -15.24 7.52
CA SER A 33 0.58 -15.28 6.69
C SER A 33 1.44 -14.04 6.93
N SER A 34 2.73 -14.28 7.21
CA SER A 34 3.74 -13.22 7.42
C SER A 34 3.96 -12.35 6.18
N ASN A 35 3.50 -12.81 5.00
CA ASN A 35 3.68 -12.13 3.73
C ASN A 35 2.41 -11.39 3.27
N SER A 36 1.40 -11.25 4.15
CA SER A 36 0.18 -10.50 3.87
C SER A 36 0.35 -9.02 4.20
N ILE A 37 -0.15 -8.15 3.32
CA ILE A 37 -0.29 -6.71 3.58
C ILE A 37 -1.72 -6.27 3.30
N ILE A 38 -2.17 -5.23 4.01
CA ILE A 38 -3.45 -4.56 3.75
C ILE A 38 -3.13 -3.17 3.22
N ILE A 39 -3.84 -2.79 2.15
CA ILE A 39 -3.78 -1.44 1.58
C ILE A 39 -5.20 -0.89 1.62
N GLU A 40 -5.36 0.27 2.22
CA GLU A 40 -6.64 0.99 2.31
C GLU A 40 -6.58 2.19 1.36
N ILE A 41 -7.59 2.33 0.50
CA ILE A 41 -7.67 3.40 -0.52
C ILE A 41 -8.93 4.22 -0.26
N GLY A 42 -8.74 5.53 -0.08
CA GLY A 42 -9.82 6.49 0.13
C GLY A 42 -10.55 6.38 1.47
N GLY A 43 -11.73 6.97 1.52
CA GLY A 43 -12.61 7.08 2.68
C GLY A 43 -14.00 7.58 2.28
N VAL A 44 -14.88 7.77 3.26
CA VAL A 44 -16.29 8.11 3.03
C VAL A 44 -16.51 9.43 2.29
N ASP A 45 -15.53 10.34 2.37
CA ASP A 45 -15.61 11.66 1.76
C ASP A 45 -15.00 11.71 0.35
N ASN A 46 -14.44 10.59 -0.15
CA ASN A 46 -13.82 10.57 -1.46
C ASN A 46 -14.82 10.37 -2.60
N THR A 47 -14.57 11.03 -3.72
CA THR A 47 -15.31 10.81 -4.97
C THR A 47 -14.75 9.63 -5.75
N MET A 48 -15.52 9.09 -6.71
CA MET A 48 -15.04 8.00 -7.57
C MET A 48 -13.78 8.42 -8.36
N GLU A 49 -13.76 9.64 -8.87
CA GLU A 49 -12.62 10.15 -9.63
C GLU A 49 -11.34 10.22 -8.79
N GLU A 50 -11.44 10.58 -7.51
CA GLU A 50 -10.29 10.56 -6.60
C GLU A 50 -9.81 9.13 -6.32
N LEU A 51 -10.74 8.18 -6.16
CA LEU A 51 -10.40 6.77 -5.97
C LEU A 51 -9.71 6.18 -7.20
N GLU A 52 -10.19 6.50 -8.39
CA GLU A 52 -9.58 6.06 -9.66
C GLU A 52 -8.16 6.61 -9.79
N ARG A 53 -7.97 7.92 -9.64
CA ARG A 53 -6.63 8.56 -9.70
C ARG A 53 -5.66 7.99 -8.66
N THR A 54 -6.14 7.76 -7.44
CA THR A 54 -5.32 7.16 -6.37
C THR A 54 -4.93 5.72 -6.70
N THR A 55 -5.86 4.95 -7.28
CA THR A 55 -5.63 3.56 -7.67
C THR A 55 -4.63 3.47 -8.83
N GLU A 56 -4.72 4.37 -9.81
CA GLU A 56 -3.75 4.46 -10.92
C GLU A 56 -2.34 4.79 -10.40
N ALA A 57 -2.21 5.80 -9.54
CA ALA A 57 -0.94 6.17 -8.92
C ALA A 57 -0.34 5.00 -8.12
N LEU A 58 -1.16 4.29 -7.36
CA LEU A 58 -0.74 3.11 -6.61
C LEU A 58 -0.28 1.97 -7.55
N ALA A 59 -1.04 1.71 -8.62
CA ALA A 59 -0.73 0.65 -9.59
C ALA A 59 0.61 0.89 -10.30
N GLU A 60 0.90 2.14 -10.66
CA GLU A 60 2.18 2.53 -11.23
C GLU A 60 3.33 2.20 -10.28
N VAL A 61 3.25 2.64 -9.02
CA VAL A 61 4.32 2.43 -8.03
C VAL A 61 4.50 0.95 -7.69
N ILE A 62 3.41 0.18 -7.59
CA ILE A 62 3.48 -1.27 -7.36
C ILE A 62 4.15 -1.96 -8.54
N SER A 63 3.79 -1.61 -9.77
CA SER A 63 4.38 -2.17 -10.99
C SER A 63 5.88 -1.94 -11.01
N GLU A 64 6.34 -0.71 -10.78
CA GLU A 64 7.77 -0.40 -10.74
C GLU A 64 8.50 -1.17 -9.64
N TYR A 65 7.93 -1.23 -8.44
CA TYR A 65 8.52 -1.97 -7.33
C TYR A 65 8.66 -3.46 -7.67
N TYR A 66 7.62 -4.06 -8.24
CA TYR A 66 7.60 -5.47 -8.61
C TYR A 66 8.64 -5.79 -9.70
N TRP A 67 8.66 -5.04 -10.80
CA TRP A 67 9.60 -5.29 -11.89
C TRP A 67 11.05 -4.92 -11.54
N ALA A 68 11.27 -3.94 -10.66
CA ALA A 68 12.60 -3.66 -10.11
C ALA A 68 13.09 -4.84 -9.27
N ALA A 69 12.23 -5.40 -8.41
CA ALA A 69 12.55 -6.58 -7.62
C ALA A 69 12.83 -7.81 -8.50
N GLU A 70 12.04 -8.05 -9.54
CA GLU A 70 12.28 -9.16 -10.48
C GLU A 70 13.65 -9.06 -11.16
N LYS A 71 14.05 -7.87 -11.62
CA LYS A 71 15.37 -7.67 -12.26
C LYS A 71 16.53 -7.98 -11.31
N VAL A 72 16.38 -7.67 -10.02
CA VAL A 72 17.39 -7.99 -8.99
C VAL A 72 17.42 -9.49 -8.68
N MET A 73 16.27 -10.16 -8.64
CA MET A 73 16.19 -11.61 -8.37
C MET A 73 16.66 -12.49 -9.54
N ALA A 74 16.70 -11.93 -10.76
CA ALA A 74 17.15 -12.63 -11.96
C ALA A 74 18.68 -12.57 -12.18
N GLN A 75 19.43 -11.94 -11.27
CA GLN A 75 20.90 -11.85 -11.29
C GLN A 75 21.52 -12.73 -10.20
#